data_AF-A0A928YBE1-F1
#
_entry.id   AF-A0A928YBE1-F1
#
_cell.length_a   1.000
_cell.length_b   1.000
_cell.length_c   1.000
_cell.angle_alpha   90.00
_cell.angle_beta   90.00
_cell.angle_gamma   90.00
#
_symmetry.space_group_name_H-M   'P 1'
#
loop_
_entity.id
_entity.type
_entity.pdbx_description
1 polymer ?
#
loop_
_entity_poly.entity_id
_entity_poly.type
_entity_poly.pdbx_seq_one_letter_code
_entity_poly.pdbx_strand_id
1 'polypeptide(L)' 'MYNTQARTITEADVVAFAGLSSAFNPIHTDAETAKNGPFGERIAHGMLTVAMANMSS' A
#
# COMPACT_ATOMS: atom_id res chain seq x y z
N MET A 1 -20.72 6.42 16.79
CA MET A 1 -19.50 5.65 16.51
C MET A 1 -19.62 5.19 15.07
N TYR A 2 -18.68 5.55 14.20
CA TYR A 2 -18.68 5.07 12.80
C TYR A 2 -17.88 3.77 12.74
N ASN A 3 -18.45 2.72 12.14
CA ASN A 3 -17.81 1.43 11.99
C ASN A 3 -17.83 1.07 10.50
N THR A 4 -16.66 0.91 9.90
CA THR A 4 -16.51 0.51 8.50
C THR A 4 -16.26 -0.99 8.42
N GLN A 5 -16.43 -1.59 7.24
CA GLN A 5 -16.02 -2.96 7.01
C GLN A 5 -14.48 -3.05 7.02
N ALA A 6 -13.95 -4.07 7.73
CA ALA A 6 -12.53 -4.34 7.69
C ALA A 6 -12.12 -4.99 6.36
N ARG A 7 -10.98 -4.56 5.80
CA ARG A 7 -10.38 -5.14 4.60
C ARG A 7 -8.87 -5.23 4.78
N THR A 8 -8.30 -6.40 4.52
CA THR A 8 -6.85 -6.59 4.49
C THR A 8 -6.27 -5.96 3.23
N ILE A 9 -5.19 -5.17 3.38
CA ILE A 9 -4.38 -4.72 2.25
C ILE A 9 -3.45 -5.85 1.83
N THR A 10 -3.46 -6.18 0.54
CA THR A 10 -2.67 -7.26 -0.04
C THR A 10 -1.61 -6.70 -0.98
N GLU A 11 -0.67 -7.55 -1.41
CA GLU A 11 0.30 -7.19 -2.44
C GLU A 11 -0.38 -6.73 -3.74
N ALA A 12 -1.53 -7.32 -4.09
CA ALA A 12 -2.29 -6.92 -5.27
C ALA A 12 -2.72 -5.44 -5.22
N ASP A 13 -3.09 -4.93 -4.03
CA ASP A 13 -3.47 -3.53 -3.85
C ASP A 13 -2.28 -2.59 -4.05
N VAL A 14 -1.11 -2.97 -3.49
CA VAL A 14 0.13 -2.19 -3.60
C VAL A 14 0.61 -2.13 -5.05
N VAL A 15 0.61 -3.26 -5.76
CA VAL A 15 1.02 -3.33 -7.17
C VAL A 15 0.05 -2.59 -8.07
N ALA A 16 -1.27 -2.75 -7.87
CA ALA A 16 -2.27 -2.03 -8.63
C ALA A 16 -2.16 -0.52 -8.44
N PHE A 17 -1.97 -0.06 -7.20
CA PHE A 17 -1.81 1.37 -6.90
C PHE A 17 -0.55 1.94 -7.52
N ALA A 18 0.58 1.23 -7.46
CA ALA A 18 1.81 1.64 -8.14
C ALA A 18 1.59 1.79 -9.66
N GLY A 19 0.90 0.83 -10.29
CA GLY A 19 0.54 0.88 -11.70
C GLY A 19 -0.35 2.06 -12.08
N LEU A 20 -1.38 2.35 -11.28
CA LEU A 20 -2.32 3.45 -11.53
C LEU A 20 -1.70 4.84 -11.31
N SER A 21 -0.86 4.97 -10.28
CA SER A 21 -0.26 6.26 -9.88
C SER A 21 1.10 6.52 -10.50
N SER A 22 1.69 5.53 -11.20
CA SER A 22 3.09 5.52 -11.63
C SER A 22 4.11 5.67 -10.48
N ALA A 23 3.69 5.46 -9.21
CA ALA A 23 4.54 5.57 -8.04
C ALA A 23 5.28 4.25 -7.74
N PHE A 24 6.38 4.02 -8.45
CA PHE A 24 7.19 2.79 -8.33
C PHE A 24 8.38 2.89 -7.38
N ASN A 25 8.29 3.70 -6.31
CA ASN A 25 9.39 3.78 -5.34
C ASN A 25 9.70 2.38 -4.76
N PRO A 26 10.98 1.93 -4.80
CA PRO A 26 11.39 0.60 -4.32
C PRO A 26 10.94 0.25 -2.90
N ILE A 27 10.73 1.25 -2.02
CA ILE A 27 10.22 1.02 -0.67
C ILE A 27 8.82 0.35 -0.65
N HIS A 28 8.08 0.47 -1.75
CA HIS A 28 6.76 -0.14 -1.93
C HIS A 28 6.78 -1.35 -2.87
N THR A 29 7.73 -1.42 -3.79
CA THR A 29 7.67 -2.33 -4.95
C THR A 29 8.77 -3.39 -4.99
N ASP A 30 9.87 -3.21 -4.26
CA ASP A 30 11.03 -4.09 -4.30
C ASP A 30 11.35 -4.65 -2.91
N ALA A 31 11.19 -5.96 -2.75
CA ALA A 31 11.43 -6.65 -1.49
C ALA A 31 12.93 -6.69 -1.10
N GLU A 32 13.83 -6.79 -2.07
CA GLU A 32 15.28 -6.85 -1.82
C GLU A 32 15.80 -5.50 -1.35
N THR A 33 15.34 -4.41 -1.98
CA THR A 33 15.66 -3.06 -1.52
C THR A 33 15.07 -2.79 -0.13
N ALA A 34 13.80 -3.16 0.10
CA ALA A 34 13.11 -2.87 1.35
C ALA A 34 13.66 -3.67 2.56
N LYS A 35 14.21 -4.87 2.34
CA LYS A 35 14.83 -5.70 3.37
C LYS A 35 15.95 -5.00 4.14
N ASN A 36 16.71 -4.12 3.46
CA ASN A 36 17.79 -3.35 4.06
C ASN A 36 17.33 -1.99 4.62
N GLY A 37 16.04 -1.68 4.47
CA GLY A 37 15.43 -0.43 4.93
C GLY A 37 14.98 -0.48 6.39
N PRO A 38 14.50 0.65 6.93
CA PRO A 38 14.13 0.80 8.34
C PRO A 38 12.97 -0.09 8.80
N PHE A 39 12.15 -0.59 7.86
CA PHE A 39 11.01 -1.45 8.15
C PHE A 39 11.31 -2.94 7.93
N GLY A 40 12.42 -3.28 7.27
CA GLY A 40 12.78 -4.67 6.95
C GLY A 40 11.88 -5.37 5.92
N GLU A 41 10.86 -4.68 5.41
CA GLU A 41 9.91 -5.17 4.40
C GLU A 41 9.31 -4.00 3.61
N ARG A 42 8.63 -4.32 2.49
CA ARG A 42 7.89 -3.33 1.70
C ARG A 42 6.73 -2.79 2.53
N ILE A 43 6.49 -1.49 2.42
CA ILE A 43 5.33 -0.83 3.04
C ILE A 43 4.34 -0.38 1.98
N ALA A 44 3.05 -0.31 2.31
CA ALA A 44 2.04 0.25 1.41
C ALA A 44 2.26 1.76 1.19
N HIS A 45 1.83 2.30 0.04
CA HIS A 45 1.83 3.74 -0.21
C HIS A 45 0.91 4.46 0.80
N GLY A 46 1.35 5.59 1.35
CA GLY A 46 0.49 6.40 2.21
C GLY A 46 -0.79 6.88 1.49
N MET A 47 -0.70 7.16 0.19
CA MET A 47 -1.87 7.55 -0.61
C MET A 47 -2.82 6.39 -0.91
N LEU A 48 -2.32 5.14 -0.92
CA LEU A 48 -3.19 3.96 -1.03
C LEU A 48 -4.09 3.84 0.20
N THR A 49 -3.57 4.08 1.41
CA THR A 49 -4.40 3.98 2.62
C THR A 49 -5.50 5.04 2.65
N VAL A 50 -5.22 6.26 2.18
CA VAL A 50 -6.23 7.32 2.02
C VAL A 50 -7.27 6.95 0.95
N ALA A 51 -6.84 6.40 -0.19
CA ALA A 51 -7.76 5.96 -1.24
C ALA A 51 -8.72 4.86 -0.73
N MET A 52 -8.19 3.87 -0.01
CA MET A 52 -8.97 2.76 0.54
C MET A 52 -9.91 3.19 1.66
N ALA A 53 -9.51 4.14 2.51
CA ALA A 53 -10.36 4.66 3.59
C ALA A 53 -11.61 5.39 3.06
N ASN A 54 -11.53 5.93 1.83
CA ASN A 54 -12.62 6.66 1.19
C ASN A 54 -13.48 5.81 0.25
N MET A 55 -13.14 4.53 0.06
CA MET A 55 -13.99 3.59 -0.68
C MET A 55 -15.14 3.15 0.24
N SER A 56 -16.21 3.93 0.24
CA SER A 56 -17.45 3.59 0.94
C SER A 56 -18.20 2.47 0.20
N SER A 57 -18.38 1.34 0.88
CA SER A 57 -19.43 0.35 0.61
C SER A 57 -20.52 0.47 1.67
#